data_AF-A0AAW6XD70-F1
#
_entry.id   AF-A0AAW6XD70-F1
#
_cell.length_a   1.000
_cell.length_b   1.000
_cell.length_c   1.000
_cell.angle_alpha   90.00
_cell.angle_beta   90.00
_cell.angle_gamma   90.00
#
_symmetry.space_group_name_H-M   'P 1'
#
loop_
_entity.id
_entity.type
_entity.pdbx_description
1 polymer ?
#
loop_
_entity_poly.entity_id
_entity_poly.type
_entity_poly.pdbx_seq_one_letter_code
_entity_poly.pdbx_strand_id
1 'polypeptide(L)'
;VKSVIQVTPPHSVSSLRQRMGRSGRRDSPSVLRMLITENELTVSSSIVDHLRLQLVQSMAMIRLMISKQWFEPADSRQMHYSTLLHQILAITAQWGGVRADQLWSQLCQTGPFRNVDLNDFKSLLKHMGACGLLTQLASGEMVVGAEGEKLTNHYTFYAVFNTPEEFRIITGNRTLGTVPVDSPLLP
;
A
#
# COMPACT_ATOMS: atom_id res chain seq x y z
N VAL A 1 8.04 -20.73 -14.94
CA VAL A 1 8.18 -21.47 -13.66
C VAL A 1 7.26 -22.68 -13.72
N LYS A 2 7.75 -23.88 -13.35
CA LYS A 2 6.94 -25.12 -13.43
C LYS A 2 5.94 -25.26 -12.27
N SER A 3 6.32 -24.84 -11.07
CA SER A 3 5.45 -24.82 -9.89
C SER A 3 5.85 -23.70 -8.94
N VAL A 4 4.88 -23.19 -8.17
CA VAL A 4 5.12 -22.30 -7.04
C VAL A 4 4.98 -23.09 -5.75
N ILE A 5 5.90 -22.87 -4.81
CA ILE A 5 5.83 -23.40 -3.44
C ILE A 5 5.46 -22.24 -2.52
N GLN A 6 4.35 -22.39 -1.81
CA GLN A 6 3.93 -21.51 -0.73
C GLN A 6 4.32 -22.18 0.58
N VAL A 7 5.26 -21.56 1.29
CA VAL A 7 5.60 -21.91 2.67
C VAL A 7 4.76 -21.02 3.58
N THR A 8 4.22 -21.58 4.66
CA THR A 8 3.25 -20.96 5.59
C THR A 8 1.91 -20.57 4.96
N PRO A 9 0.85 -20.36 5.78
CA PRO A 9 -0.43 -19.91 5.28
C PRO A 9 -0.32 -18.58 4.53
N PRO A 10 -1.04 -18.41 3.42
CA PRO A 10 -1.06 -17.15 2.69
C PRO A 10 -1.83 -16.07 3.46
N HIS A 11 -1.36 -14.82 3.35
CA HIS A 11 -1.99 -13.67 4.00
C HIS A 11 -3.28 -13.18 3.30
N SER A 12 -3.41 -13.39 1.98
CA SER A 12 -4.61 -13.02 1.21
C SER A 12 -4.81 -13.94 -0.01
N VAL A 13 -6.06 -14.09 -0.44
CA VAL A 13 -6.44 -14.92 -1.58
C VAL A 13 -5.98 -14.26 -2.88
N SER A 14 -6.09 -12.94 -2.97
CA SER A 14 -5.51 -12.12 -4.05
C SER A 14 -4.01 -12.37 -4.24
N SER A 15 -3.22 -12.36 -3.16
CA SER A 15 -1.77 -12.63 -3.21
C SER A 15 -1.49 -14.07 -3.65
N LEU A 16 -2.22 -15.04 -3.10
CA LEU A 16 -2.09 -16.45 -3.49
C LEU A 16 -2.36 -16.65 -4.98
N ARG A 17 -3.42 -16.02 -5.51
CA ARG A 17 -3.78 -16.07 -6.92
C ARG A 17 -2.70 -15.46 -7.82
N GLN A 18 -2.14 -14.30 -7.43
CA GLN A 18 -1.04 -13.68 -8.16
C GLN A 18 0.21 -14.55 -8.20
N ARG A 19 0.55 -15.20 -7.07
CA ARG A 19 1.67 -16.16 -7.00
C ARG A 19 1.43 -17.39 -7.87
N MET A 20 0.23 -17.98 -7.81
CA MET A 20 -0.15 -19.11 -8.66
C MET A 20 0.00 -18.78 -10.15
N GLY A 21 -0.39 -17.56 -10.56
CA GLY A 21 -0.24 -17.06 -11.93
C GLY A 21 1.21 -16.91 -12.42
N ARG A 22 2.21 -17.07 -11.54
CA ARG A 22 3.63 -17.15 -11.95
C ARG A 22 4.03 -18.54 -12.41
N SER A 23 3.21 -19.56 -12.13
CA SER A 23 3.36 -20.94 -12.62
C SER A 23 2.37 -21.25 -13.74
N GLY A 24 2.77 -22.15 -14.63
CA GLY A 24 2.00 -22.43 -15.85
C GLY A 24 2.24 -21.35 -16.90
N ARG A 25 2.84 -21.73 -18.02
CA ARG A 25 2.95 -20.90 -19.23
C ARG A 25 2.44 -21.71 -20.41
N ARG A 26 1.74 -21.06 -21.34
CA ARG A 26 1.10 -21.73 -22.50
C ARG A 26 0.15 -22.82 -21.98
N ASP A 27 0.36 -24.06 -22.43
CA ASP A 27 -0.54 -25.20 -22.18
C ASP A 27 -0.16 -26.04 -20.94
N SER A 28 0.80 -25.57 -20.13
CA SER A 28 1.16 -26.26 -18.88
C SER A 28 0.25 -25.80 -17.73
N PRO A 29 -0.29 -26.72 -16.92
CA PRO A 29 -1.14 -26.35 -15.78
C PRO A 29 -0.35 -25.51 -14.78
N SER A 30 -1.03 -24.55 -14.15
CA SER A 30 -0.48 -23.85 -12.98
C SER A 30 -0.44 -24.81 -11.80
N VAL A 31 0.76 -25.00 -11.21
CA VAL A 31 0.97 -25.92 -10.09
C VAL A 31 1.34 -25.12 -8.85
N LEU A 32 0.46 -25.13 -7.85
CA LEU A 32 0.71 -24.59 -6.52
C LEU A 32 0.93 -25.75 -5.54
N ARG A 33 2.01 -25.68 -4.76
CA ARG A 33 2.28 -26.59 -3.65
C ARG A 33 2.26 -25.79 -2.35
N MET A 34 1.47 -26.22 -1.38
CA MET A 34 1.44 -25.60 -0.06
C MET A 34 2.16 -26.50 0.94
N LEU A 35 3.12 -25.92 1.66
CA LEU A 35 3.87 -26.58 2.71
C LEU A 35 3.60 -25.83 4.03
N ILE A 36 2.80 -26.47 4.88
CA ILE A 36 2.41 -25.92 6.18
C ILE A 36 3.14 -26.72 7.25
N THR A 37 4.03 -26.05 7.97
CA THR A 37 4.79 -26.63 9.08
C THR A 37 3.93 -26.66 10.32
N GLU A 38 3.86 -27.82 10.96
CA GLU A 38 3.02 -28.09 12.12
C GLU A 38 3.85 -28.84 13.15
N ASN A 39 3.73 -28.46 14.43
CA ASN A 39 4.45 -29.14 15.51
C ASN A 39 3.91 -30.57 15.70
N GLU A 40 4.76 -31.52 16.10
CA GLU A 40 4.29 -32.84 16.46
C GLU A 40 3.31 -32.77 17.64
N LEU A 41 2.25 -33.57 17.57
CA LEU A 41 1.18 -33.58 18.57
C LEU A 41 1.57 -34.55 19.69
N THR A 42 1.51 -34.07 20.93
CA THR A 42 1.84 -34.84 22.13
C THR A 42 0.65 -34.87 23.07
N VAL A 43 0.69 -35.75 24.08
CA VAL A 43 -0.36 -35.81 25.12
C VAL A 43 -0.52 -34.49 25.91
N SER A 44 0.51 -33.65 25.94
CA SER A 44 0.51 -32.33 26.57
C SER A 44 0.22 -31.17 25.60
N SER A 45 0.00 -31.46 24.32
CA SER A 45 -0.27 -30.41 23.32
C SER A 45 -1.58 -29.69 23.63
N SER A 46 -1.58 -28.36 23.43
CA SER A 46 -2.75 -27.55 23.71
C SER A 46 -3.86 -27.82 22.71
N ILE A 47 -5.10 -27.42 23.03
CA ILE A 47 -6.21 -27.47 22.07
C ILE A 47 -5.91 -26.67 20.80
N VAL A 48 -5.15 -25.57 20.91
CA VAL A 48 -4.76 -24.73 19.77
C VAL A 48 -3.87 -25.50 18.79
N ASP A 49 -2.91 -26.29 19.30
CA ASP A 49 -2.05 -27.15 18.46
C ASP A 49 -2.88 -28.22 17.75
N HIS A 50 -3.86 -28.80 18.43
CA HIS A 50 -4.75 -29.81 17.85
C HIS A 50 -5.65 -29.26 16.74
N LEU A 51 -6.02 -27.97 16.80
CA LEU A 51 -6.85 -27.34 15.78
C LEU A 51 -6.13 -27.13 14.44
N ARG A 52 -4.78 -27.18 14.41
CA ARG A 52 -3.97 -27.02 13.19
C ARG A 52 -4.39 -25.78 12.39
N LEU A 53 -4.50 -24.64 13.09
CA LEU A 53 -5.13 -23.43 12.55
C LEU A 53 -4.49 -22.96 11.24
N GLN A 54 -3.17 -23.14 11.08
CA GLN A 54 -2.46 -22.80 9.85
C GLN A 54 -2.91 -23.68 8.67
N LEU A 55 -3.06 -24.99 8.89
CA LEU A 55 -3.58 -25.90 7.88
C LEU A 55 -5.04 -25.56 7.52
N VAL A 56 -5.90 -25.32 8.51
CA VAL A 56 -7.30 -24.95 8.32
C VAL A 56 -7.42 -23.66 7.51
N GLN A 57 -6.66 -22.61 7.87
CA GLN A 57 -6.59 -21.36 7.13
C GLN A 57 -6.17 -21.62 5.67
N SER A 58 -5.11 -22.40 5.47
CA SER A 58 -4.59 -22.73 4.14
C SER A 58 -5.62 -23.43 3.26
N MET A 59 -6.36 -24.39 3.82
CA MET A 59 -7.47 -25.05 3.12
C MET A 59 -8.61 -24.08 2.79
N ALA A 60 -8.99 -23.21 3.73
CA ALA A 60 -10.01 -22.19 3.49
C ALA A 60 -9.60 -21.24 2.34
N MET A 61 -8.34 -20.82 2.30
CA MET A 61 -7.79 -19.96 1.25
C MET A 61 -7.82 -20.62 -0.12
N ILE A 62 -7.45 -21.91 -0.22
CA ILE A 62 -7.60 -22.69 -1.48
C ILE A 62 -9.07 -22.75 -1.89
N ARG A 63 -9.97 -23.05 -0.95
CA ARG A 63 -11.41 -23.19 -1.24
C ARG A 63 -12.01 -21.88 -1.76
N LEU A 64 -11.63 -20.75 -1.17
CA LEU A 64 -12.03 -19.43 -1.66
C LEU A 64 -11.49 -19.16 -3.07
N MET A 65 -10.22 -19.45 -3.30
CA MET A 65 -9.56 -19.22 -4.59
C MET A 65 -10.12 -20.11 -5.72
N ILE A 66 -10.20 -21.43 -5.51
CA ILE A 66 -10.50 -22.40 -6.57
C ILE A 66 -12.01 -22.64 -6.66
N SER A 67 -12.65 -22.98 -5.55
CA SER A 67 -14.07 -23.38 -5.56
C SER A 67 -15.01 -22.19 -5.67
N LYS A 68 -14.64 -21.04 -5.10
CA LYS A 68 -15.47 -19.83 -5.10
C LYS A 68 -15.02 -18.77 -6.09
N GLN A 69 -13.82 -18.91 -6.69
CA GLN A 69 -13.20 -17.90 -7.55
C GLN A 69 -13.19 -16.50 -6.90
N TRP A 70 -13.13 -16.48 -5.57
CA TRP A 70 -13.26 -15.28 -4.76
C TRP A 70 -11.88 -14.75 -4.39
N PHE A 71 -11.79 -13.43 -4.23
CA PHE A 71 -10.67 -12.73 -3.63
C PHE A 71 -11.19 -11.49 -2.92
N GLU A 72 -10.39 -10.91 -2.03
CA GLU A 72 -10.77 -9.75 -1.26
C GLU A 72 -11.16 -8.58 -2.19
N PRO A 73 -12.35 -7.96 -2.02
CA PRO A 73 -12.70 -6.77 -2.80
C PRO A 73 -11.81 -5.59 -2.38
N ALA A 74 -11.52 -4.69 -3.33
CA ALA A 74 -10.86 -3.44 -3.01
C ALA A 74 -11.78 -2.59 -2.11
N ASP A 75 -11.22 -2.02 -1.04
CA ASP A 75 -11.98 -1.13 -0.16
C ASP A 75 -12.15 0.24 -0.80
N SER A 76 -13.26 0.42 -1.52
CA SER A 76 -13.56 1.65 -2.26
C SER A 76 -14.16 2.76 -1.39
N ARG A 77 -14.23 2.60 -0.06
CA ARG A 77 -14.85 3.57 0.87
C ARG A 77 -13.84 4.55 1.45
N GLN A 78 -12.55 4.31 1.25
CA GLN A 78 -11.51 5.16 1.83
C GLN A 78 -11.51 6.55 1.18
N MET A 79 -11.23 7.57 1.99
CA MET A 79 -11.19 8.97 1.56
C MET A 79 -9.81 9.38 1.02
N HIS A 80 -8.76 8.65 1.42
CA HIS A 80 -7.37 8.86 0.98
C HIS A 80 -6.86 10.30 1.16
N TYR A 81 -7.19 10.97 2.27
CA TYR A 81 -6.84 12.38 2.50
C TYR A 81 -5.34 12.68 2.44
N SER A 82 -4.48 11.77 2.89
CA SER A 82 -3.02 11.94 2.77
C SER A 82 -2.60 12.10 1.31
N THR A 83 -3.09 11.20 0.45
CA THR A 83 -2.84 11.25 -1.00
C THR A 83 -3.54 12.44 -1.64
N LEU A 84 -4.76 12.80 -1.24
CA LEU A 84 -5.46 13.97 -1.77
C LEU A 84 -4.69 15.27 -1.48
N LEU A 85 -4.25 15.47 -0.23
CA LEU A 85 -3.42 16.62 0.17
C LEU A 85 -2.15 16.68 -0.67
N HIS A 86 -1.46 15.55 -0.82
CA HIS A 86 -0.27 15.45 -1.66
C HIS A 86 -0.57 15.85 -3.12
N GLN A 87 -1.66 15.34 -3.71
CA GLN A 87 -2.02 15.65 -5.10
C GLN A 87 -2.41 17.11 -5.29
N ILE A 88 -3.06 17.74 -4.31
CA ILE A 88 -3.34 19.19 -4.32
C ILE A 88 -2.01 19.97 -4.40
N LEU A 89 -1.03 19.64 -3.56
CA LEU A 89 0.29 20.27 -3.59
C LEU A 89 1.01 20.03 -4.92
N ALA A 90 0.97 18.79 -5.43
CA ALA A 90 1.64 18.43 -6.67
C ALA A 90 1.09 19.20 -7.88
N ILE A 91 -0.24 19.28 -8.03
CA ILE A 91 -0.88 20.04 -9.12
C ILE A 91 -0.58 21.54 -8.98
N THR A 92 -0.68 22.07 -7.77
CA THR A 92 -0.40 23.49 -7.51
C THR A 92 1.04 23.83 -7.85
N ALA A 93 2.00 22.98 -7.48
CA ALA A 93 3.42 23.15 -7.83
C ALA A 93 3.66 23.02 -9.33
N GLN A 94 3.02 22.06 -9.99
CA GLN A 94 3.16 21.83 -11.43
C GLN A 94 2.70 23.03 -12.27
N TRP A 95 1.58 23.67 -11.89
CA TRP A 95 1.00 24.75 -12.67
C TRP A 95 1.46 26.14 -12.21
N GLY A 96 2.11 26.24 -11.05
CA GLY A 96 2.53 27.50 -10.45
C GLY A 96 1.38 28.31 -9.82
N GLY A 97 0.12 28.01 -10.18
CA GLY A 97 -1.09 28.55 -9.59
C GLY A 97 -2.33 27.82 -10.12
N VAL A 98 -3.32 27.58 -9.26
CA VAL A 98 -4.53 26.83 -9.63
C VAL A 98 -5.75 27.30 -8.83
N ARG A 99 -6.91 27.38 -9.48
CA ARG A 99 -8.16 27.72 -8.78
C ARG A 99 -8.75 26.49 -8.07
N ALA A 100 -9.44 26.73 -6.96
CA ALA A 100 -10.01 25.66 -6.14
C ALA A 100 -11.05 24.79 -6.88
N ASP A 101 -11.80 25.37 -7.83
CA ASP A 101 -12.76 24.66 -8.67
C ASP A 101 -12.07 23.74 -9.69
N GLN A 102 -10.90 24.13 -10.21
CA GLN A 102 -10.09 23.28 -11.10
C GLN A 102 -9.56 22.06 -10.33
N LEU A 103 -9.02 22.25 -9.13
CA LEU A 103 -8.59 21.15 -8.27
C LEU A 103 -9.74 20.21 -7.92
N TRP A 104 -10.90 20.76 -7.53
CA TRP A 104 -12.10 19.98 -7.22
C TRP A 104 -12.52 19.13 -8.43
N SER A 105 -12.57 19.75 -9.62
CA SER A 105 -13.00 19.06 -10.84
C SER A 105 -12.08 17.90 -11.20
N GLN A 106 -10.76 18.11 -11.13
CA GLN A 106 -9.77 17.10 -11.48
C GLN A 106 -9.61 15.99 -10.43
N LEU A 107 -9.67 16.31 -9.14
CA LEU A 107 -9.35 15.35 -8.08
C LEU A 107 -10.59 14.62 -7.55
N CYS A 108 -11.68 15.35 -7.29
CA CYS A 108 -12.85 14.80 -6.59
C CYS A 108 -14.02 14.52 -7.54
N GLN A 109 -14.33 15.44 -8.46
CA GLN A 109 -15.51 15.30 -9.34
C GLN A 109 -15.31 14.22 -10.41
N THR A 110 -14.18 14.27 -11.13
CA THR A 110 -13.87 13.32 -12.20
C THR A 110 -12.77 12.34 -11.82
N GLY A 111 -11.93 12.74 -10.86
CA GLY A 111 -10.76 12.01 -10.39
C GLY A 111 -11.04 10.85 -9.44
N PRO A 112 -9.99 10.37 -8.75
CA PRO A 112 -10.05 9.19 -7.90
C PRO A 112 -10.64 9.45 -6.50
N PHE A 113 -10.77 10.71 -6.07
CA PHE A 113 -11.20 11.07 -4.70
C PHE A 113 -12.70 11.33 -4.59
N ARG A 114 -13.52 10.49 -5.24
CA ARG A 114 -14.98 10.69 -5.39
C ARG A 114 -15.77 10.60 -4.09
N ASN A 115 -15.19 9.98 -3.07
CA ASN A 115 -15.83 9.87 -1.76
C ASN A 115 -15.71 11.17 -0.95
N VAL A 116 -14.82 12.08 -1.32
CA VAL A 116 -14.63 13.36 -0.64
C VAL A 116 -15.70 14.34 -1.11
N ASP A 117 -16.48 14.87 -0.17
CA ASP A 117 -17.50 15.87 -0.49
C ASP A 117 -16.91 17.29 -0.60
N LEU A 118 -17.74 18.23 -1.06
CA LEU A 118 -17.31 19.61 -1.28
C LEU A 118 -16.97 20.36 0.02
N ASN A 119 -17.63 20.04 1.12
CA ASN A 119 -17.40 20.69 2.41
C ASN A 119 -16.08 20.21 3.03
N ASP A 120 -15.81 18.92 2.95
CA ASP A 120 -14.54 18.32 3.36
C ASP A 120 -13.39 18.88 2.53
N PHE A 121 -13.55 18.95 1.20
CA PHE A 121 -12.53 19.51 0.31
C PHE A 121 -12.23 20.97 0.63
N LYS A 122 -13.25 21.80 0.86
CA LYS A 122 -13.07 23.20 1.28
C LYS A 122 -12.39 23.29 2.65
N SER A 123 -12.74 22.41 3.58
CA SER A 123 -12.13 22.38 4.91
C SER A 123 -10.66 21.99 4.83
N LEU A 124 -10.32 21.02 3.99
CA LEU A 124 -8.94 20.63 3.70
C LEU A 124 -8.14 21.80 3.13
N LEU A 125 -8.63 22.48 2.08
CA LEU A 125 -7.93 23.63 1.50
C LEU A 125 -7.69 24.76 2.50
N LYS A 126 -8.69 25.08 3.33
CA LYS A 126 -8.56 26.07 4.40
C LYS A 126 -7.48 25.68 5.40
N HIS A 127 -7.46 24.41 5.81
CA HIS A 127 -6.46 23.91 6.74
C HIS A 127 -5.05 23.91 6.13
N MET A 128 -4.91 23.52 4.85
CA MET A 128 -3.65 23.61 4.11
C MET A 128 -3.15 25.06 4.04
N GLY A 129 -4.03 26.03 3.83
CA GLY A 129 -3.70 27.45 3.90
C GLY A 129 -3.23 27.89 5.29
N ALA A 130 -3.94 27.47 6.34
CA ALA A 130 -3.58 27.79 7.73
C ALA A 130 -2.22 27.19 8.15
N CYS A 131 -1.86 26.03 7.60
CA CYS A 131 -0.56 25.39 7.81
C CYS A 131 0.57 25.93 6.91
N GLY A 132 0.30 26.95 6.08
CA GLY A 132 1.28 27.53 5.17
C GLY A 132 1.68 26.61 4.00
N LEU A 133 0.88 25.56 3.73
CA LEU A 133 1.08 24.65 2.60
C LEU A 133 0.62 25.27 1.29
N LEU A 134 -0.43 26.09 1.35
CA LEU A 134 -0.98 26.84 0.21
C LEU A 134 -1.10 28.31 0.57
N THR A 135 -1.07 29.18 -0.43
CA THR A 135 -1.39 30.61 -0.28
C THR A 135 -2.34 31.01 -1.39
N GLN A 136 -3.40 31.75 -1.05
CA GLN A 136 -4.33 32.28 -2.05
C GLN A 136 -3.92 33.69 -2.46
N LEU A 137 -3.74 33.90 -3.75
CA LEU A 137 -3.45 35.21 -4.33
C LEU A 137 -4.71 36.06 -4.44
N ALA A 138 -4.53 37.37 -4.65
CA ALA A 138 -5.65 38.29 -4.92
C ALA A 138 -6.43 37.93 -6.20
N SER A 139 -5.80 37.22 -7.16
CA SER A 139 -6.47 36.67 -8.35
C SER A 139 -7.46 35.55 -8.03
N GLY A 140 -7.43 35.02 -6.81
CA GLY A 140 -8.22 33.87 -6.37
C GLY A 140 -7.56 32.51 -6.63
N GLU A 141 -6.43 32.49 -7.35
CA GLU A 141 -5.60 31.30 -7.54
C GLU A 141 -4.87 30.93 -6.25
N MET A 142 -4.68 29.63 -6.03
CA MET A 142 -3.84 29.11 -4.96
C MET A 142 -2.48 28.75 -5.54
N VAL A 143 -1.43 29.15 -4.83
CA VAL A 143 -0.04 28.80 -5.09
C VAL A 143 0.51 28.00 -3.92
N VAL A 144 1.66 27.36 -4.11
CA VAL A 144 2.35 26.65 -3.02
C VAL A 144 2.81 27.69 -1.98
N GLY A 145 2.52 27.44 -0.71
CA GLY A 145 2.99 28.29 0.39
C GLY A 145 4.40 27.91 0.85
N ALA A 146 5.00 28.70 1.75
CA ALA A 146 6.39 28.49 2.19
C ALA A 146 6.67 27.09 2.78
N GLU A 147 5.75 26.53 3.56
CA GLU A 147 5.91 25.15 4.07
C GLU A 147 5.64 24.12 2.98
N GLY A 148 4.73 24.43 2.06
CA GLY A 148 4.48 23.60 0.87
C GLY A 148 5.72 23.48 0.00
N GLU A 149 6.46 24.57 -0.23
CA GLU A 149 7.67 24.59 -1.06
C GLU A 149 8.78 23.72 -0.47
N LYS A 150 8.96 23.76 0.86
CA LYS A 150 9.92 22.88 1.55
C LYS A 150 9.61 21.40 1.29
N LEU A 151 8.33 21.04 1.30
CA LEU A 151 7.89 19.68 1.01
C LEU A 151 8.11 19.35 -0.47
N THR A 152 7.56 20.13 -1.40
CA THR A 152 7.58 19.82 -2.84
C THR A 152 8.99 19.81 -3.44
N ASN A 153 9.95 20.52 -2.84
CA ASN A 153 11.35 20.54 -3.28
C ASN A 153 12.17 19.36 -2.73
N HIS A 154 11.63 18.55 -1.81
CA HIS A 154 12.32 17.39 -1.28
C HIS A 154 12.01 16.13 -2.09
N TYR A 155 13.03 15.33 -2.44
CA TYR A 155 12.86 14.15 -3.29
C TYR A 155 11.88 13.11 -2.74
N THR A 156 11.72 13.05 -1.42
CA THR A 156 10.76 12.12 -0.77
C THR A 156 9.31 12.51 -1.00
N PHE A 157 9.02 13.76 -1.38
CA PHE A 157 7.66 14.19 -1.69
C PHE A 157 7.04 13.33 -2.78
N TYR A 158 7.80 12.99 -3.82
CA TYR A 158 7.31 12.20 -4.95
C TYR A 158 7.00 10.73 -4.61
N ALA A 159 7.33 10.28 -3.40
CA ALA A 159 6.96 8.96 -2.90
C ALA A 159 5.73 9.05 -1.97
N VAL A 160 4.58 8.55 -2.45
CA VAL A 160 3.31 8.55 -1.69
C VAL A 160 3.09 7.25 -0.90
N PHE A 161 4.17 6.49 -0.68
CA PHE A 161 4.19 5.27 0.11
C PHE A 161 5.25 5.38 1.20
N ASN A 162 5.01 4.73 2.33
CA ASN A 162 5.98 4.70 3.41
C ASN A 162 7.24 3.95 2.91
N THR A 163 8.38 4.63 2.92
CA THR A 163 9.66 4.01 2.59
C THR A 163 10.31 3.59 3.90
N PRO A 164 10.45 2.28 4.17
CA PRO A 164 11.11 1.84 5.39
C PRO A 164 12.58 2.30 5.39
N GLU A 165 13.08 2.67 6.56
CA GLU A 165 14.50 2.93 6.74
C GLU A 165 15.26 1.60 6.75
N GLU A 166 16.44 1.57 6.12
CA GLU A 166 17.26 0.37 6.03
C GLU A 166 18.71 0.66 6.46
N PHE A 167 19.29 -0.25 7.22
CA PHE A 167 20.72 -0.31 7.46
C PHE A 167 21.44 -0.89 6.24
N ARG A 168 22.57 -0.31 5.87
CA ARG A 168 23.47 -0.87 4.85
C ARG A 168 24.51 -1.76 5.51
N ILE A 169 24.61 -3.02 5.10
CA ILE A 169 25.65 -3.94 5.55
C ILE A 169 26.88 -3.75 4.66
N ILE A 170 28.01 -3.38 5.27
CA ILE A 170 29.27 -3.11 4.57
C ILE A 170 30.39 -3.96 5.18
N THR A 171 31.21 -4.56 4.34
CA THR A 171 32.47 -5.22 4.72
C THR A 171 33.63 -4.65 3.91
N GLY A 172 34.58 -4.00 4.58
CA GLY A 172 35.63 -3.22 3.91
C GLY A 172 35.02 -2.19 2.94
N ASN A 173 35.38 -2.29 1.66
CA ASN A 173 34.86 -1.40 0.60
C ASN A 173 33.66 -1.99 -0.16
N ARG A 174 33.06 -3.09 0.30
CA ARG A 174 31.97 -3.79 -0.40
C ARG A 174 30.66 -3.72 0.38
N THR A 175 29.61 -3.22 -0.27
CA THR A 175 28.23 -3.34 0.20
C THR A 175 27.73 -4.76 -0.04
N LEU A 176 27.23 -5.42 1.00
CA LEU A 176 26.67 -6.78 0.94
C LEU A 176 25.15 -6.78 0.74
N GLY A 177 24.46 -5.75 1.23
CA GLY A 177 23.01 -5.64 1.14
C GLY A 177 22.47 -4.61 2.13
N THR A 178 21.15 -4.66 2.34
CA THR A 178 20.43 -3.83 3.31
C THR A 178 19.54 -4.68 4.21
N VAL A 179 19.24 -4.18 5.41
CA VAL A 179 18.32 -4.79 6.37
C VAL A 179 17.39 -3.71 6.93
N PRO A 180 16.07 -3.96 7.04
CA PRO A 180 15.14 -3.01 7.62
C PRO A 180 15.51 -2.63 9.07
N VAL A 181 15.40 -1.35 9.41
CA VAL A 181 15.70 -0.85 10.77
C VAL A 181 14.73 -1.41 11.82
N ASP A 182 13.49 -1.67 11.40
CA ASP A 182 12.37 -2.11 12.24
C ASP A 182 12.29 -3.63 12.45
N SER A 183 13.12 -4.42 11.76
CA SER A 183 13.26 -5.87 11.98
C SER A 183 14.70 -6.22 12.38
N PRO A 184 15.11 -5.90 13.62
CA PRO A 184 16.44 -6.25 14.09
C PRO A 184 16.62 -7.78 14.02
N LEU A 185 17.79 -8.20 13.55
CA LEU A 185 18.20 -9.61 13.60
C LEU A 185 18.26 -10.02 15.08
N LEU A 186 17.28 -10.80 15.53
CA LEU A 186 17.31 -11.40 16.85
C LEU A 186 18.39 -12.51 16.85
N PRO A 187 19.25 -12.57 17.90
CA PRO A 187 20.27 -13.61 18.03
C PRO A 187 19.71 -15.02 18.18
#